data_AF-A0AAV0L0F7-F1
#
_entry.id   AF-A0AAV0L0F7-F1
#
_cell.length_a   1.000
_cell.length_b   1.000
_cell.length_c   1.000
_cell.angle_alpha   90.00
_cell.angle_beta   90.00
_cell.angle_gamma   90.00
#
_symmetry.space_group_name_H-M   'P 1'
#
loop_
_entity.id
_entity.type
_entity.pdbx_description
1 polymer ?
#
loop_
_entity_poly.entity_id
_entity_poly.type
_entity_poly.pdbx_seq_one_letter_code
_entity_poly.pdbx_strand_id
1 'polypeptide(L)'
;MLVGYAKGTSIHLNAHFIGNYSGNLRRQFNGVIYEKVASIWQWDARGEAPAGLITGIAHYVRLQARYGTPEKVKPGEGERWDQGNGVTARFLSYCNQLRSGFVADMNRKLKHGYTDGYFLDLLKMPVDHVWANYKAKYHYK
;
A
#
# COMPACT_ATOMS: atom_id res chain seq x y z
N MET A 1 16.73 -4.28 -1.84
CA MET A 1 15.84 -3.10 -1.71
C MET A 1 16.33 -2.32 -0.50
N LEU A 2 16.44 -0.98 -0.57
CA LEU A 2 16.83 -0.17 0.59
C LEU A 2 15.89 -0.51 1.75
N VAL A 3 16.46 -1.02 2.83
CA VAL A 3 15.71 -1.36 4.05
C VAL A 3 15.70 -0.11 4.91
N GLY A 4 14.49 0.37 5.21
CA GLY A 4 14.26 1.45 6.14
C GLY A 4 13.02 1.15 6.97
N TYR A 5 12.99 1.64 8.19
CA TYR A 5 11.83 1.55 9.08
C TYR A 5 11.51 2.92 9.67
N ALA A 6 10.23 3.12 9.99
CA ALA A 6 9.77 4.27 10.74
C ALA A 6 9.58 3.85 12.21
N LYS A 7 9.94 4.73 13.14
CA LYS A 7 9.67 4.58 14.58
C LYS A 7 9.22 5.93 15.13
N GLY A 8 7.96 6.00 15.55
CA GLY A 8 7.33 7.29 15.88
C GLY A 8 7.40 8.22 14.67
N THR A 9 8.05 9.38 14.84
CA THR A 9 8.28 10.36 13.77
C THR A 9 9.65 10.24 13.08
N SER A 10 10.46 9.27 13.47
CA SER A 10 11.82 9.08 12.92
C SER A 10 11.84 8.05 11.80
N ILE A 11 12.62 8.32 10.76
CA ILE A 11 12.90 7.39 9.66
C ILE A 11 14.36 6.95 9.77
N HIS A 12 14.58 5.65 9.87
CA HIS A 12 15.91 5.06 9.94
C HIS A 12 16.23 4.37 8.61
N LEU A 13 17.40 4.69 8.06
CA LEU A 13 17.89 4.15 6.79
C LEU A 13 19.24 3.47 6.99
N ASN A 14 19.47 2.38 6.26
CA ASN A 14 20.74 1.66 6.30
C ASN A 14 21.81 2.40 5.47
N ALA A 15 22.74 3.07 6.17
CA ALA A 15 23.84 3.80 5.54
C ALA A 15 24.77 2.90 4.71
N HIS A 16 25.04 1.68 5.17
CA HIS A 16 25.86 0.71 4.43
C HIS A 16 25.18 0.30 3.11
N PHE A 17 23.87 0.11 3.11
CA PHE A 17 23.13 -0.15 1.87
C PHE A 17 23.20 1.04 0.91
N ILE A 18 23.01 2.26 1.42
CA ILE A 18 23.06 3.49 0.61
C ILE A 18 24.43 3.64 -0.06
N GLY A 19 25.52 3.42 0.68
CA GLY A 19 26.89 3.55 0.18
C GLY A 19 27.28 2.50 -0.87
N ASN A 20 26.61 1.34 -0.87
CA ASN A 20 26.93 0.21 -1.76
C ASN A 20 25.86 -0.04 -2.84
N TYR A 21 24.87 0.83 -2.99
CA TYR A 21 23.79 0.61 -3.95
C TYR A 21 24.24 0.93 -5.38
N SER A 22 24.28 -0.09 -6.24
CA SER A 22 24.73 0.02 -7.65
C SER A 22 23.63 0.46 -8.64
N GLY A 23 22.38 0.56 -8.20
CA GLY A 23 21.26 0.99 -9.05
C GLY A 23 21.00 2.50 -9.00
N ASN A 24 19.82 2.93 -9.48
CA ASN A 24 19.39 4.33 -9.34
C ASN A 24 19.05 4.66 -7.87
N LEU A 25 20.06 5.09 -7.10
CA LEU A 25 19.94 5.39 -5.68
C LEU A 25 18.88 6.44 -5.40
N ARG A 26 18.85 7.54 -6.17
CA ARG A 26 17.87 8.62 -5.99
C ARG A 26 16.43 8.10 -6.09
N ARG A 27 16.14 7.28 -7.11
CA ARG A 27 14.81 6.67 -7.30
C ARG A 27 14.47 5.73 -6.14
N GLN A 28 15.41 4.89 -5.73
CA GLN A 28 15.21 3.93 -4.63
C GLN A 28 15.01 4.63 -3.29
N PHE A 29 15.82 5.66 -3.00
CA PHE A 29 15.75 6.48 -1.80
C PHE A 29 14.41 7.21 -1.72
N ASN A 30 14.02 7.93 -2.78
CA ASN A 30 12.74 8.63 -2.84
C ASN A 30 11.59 7.66 -2.59
N GLY A 31 11.59 6.50 -3.24
CA GLY A 31 10.55 5.49 -3.03
C GLY A 31 10.41 5.04 -1.59
N VAL A 32 11.52 4.79 -0.89
CA VAL A 32 11.50 4.45 0.53
C VAL A 32 11.01 5.61 1.37
N ILE A 33 11.44 6.85 1.10
CA ILE A 33 10.94 8.02 1.85
C ILE A 33 9.43 8.17 1.73
N TYR A 34 8.85 8.08 0.52
CA TYR A 34 7.39 8.14 0.34
C TYR A 34 6.66 7.04 1.12
N GLU A 35 7.18 5.81 1.08
CA GLU A 35 6.61 4.67 1.81
C GLU A 35 6.68 4.89 3.34
N LYS A 36 7.83 5.31 3.88
CA LYS A 36 8.00 5.49 5.33
C LYS A 36 7.25 6.70 5.87
N VAL A 37 7.22 7.81 5.13
CA VAL A 37 6.39 8.96 5.49
C VAL A 37 4.93 8.53 5.54
N ALA A 38 4.42 7.80 4.54
CA ALA A 38 3.05 7.30 4.58
C ALA A 38 2.77 6.46 5.84
N SER A 39 3.68 5.57 6.22
CA SER A 39 3.55 4.78 7.46
C SER A 39 3.50 5.62 8.74
N ILE A 40 4.14 6.79 8.79
CA ILE A 40 4.10 7.69 9.96
C ILE A 40 2.73 8.37 10.09
N TRP A 41 2.13 8.78 8.97
CA TRP A 41 0.84 9.48 8.95
C TRP A 41 -0.37 8.54 8.97
N GLN A 42 -0.13 7.24 8.78
CA GLN A 42 -1.17 6.23 8.69
C GLN A 42 -1.65 5.80 10.08
N TRP A 43 -2.96 5.63 10.21
CA TRP A 43 -3.55 4.94 11.37
C TRP A 43 -3.48 3.42 11.15
N ASP A 44 -3.17 2.68 12.21
CA ASP A 44 -3.08 1.21 12.21
C ASP A 44 -4.27 0.52 12.90
N ALA A 45 -5.34 1.27 13.18
CA ALA A 45 -6.47 0.80 13.98
C ALA A 45 -6.08 0.24 15.35
N ARG A 46 -5.14 0.89 16.05
CA ARG A 46 -4.64 0.42 17.36
C ARG A 46 -3.97 -0.95 17.27
N GLY A 47 -3.40 -1.27 16.10
CA GLY A 47 -2.80 -2.56 15.80
C GLY A 47 -3.79 -3.65 15.37
N GLU A 48 -5.08 -3.36 15.24
CA GLU A 48 -6.11 -4.35 14.88
C GLU A 48 -6.34 -4.50 13.38
N ALA A 49 -5.85 -3.55 12.56
CA ALA A 49 -6.00 -3.65 11.11
C ALA A 49 -5.13 -4.77 10.53
N PRO A 50 -5.57 -5.41 9.43
CA PRO A 50 -4.76 -6.40 8.72
C PRO A 50 -3.39 -5.86 8.35
N ALA A 51 -2.33 -6.57 8.72
CA ALA A 51 -0.95 -6.15 8.42
C ALA A 51 -0.72 -5.90 6.91
N GLY A 52 -1.41 -6.67 6.06
CA GLY A 52 -1.42 -6.47 4.61
C GLY A 52 -2.00 -5.13 4.18
N LEU A 53 -3.12 -4.70 4.77
CA LEU A 53 -3.71 -3.38 4.53
C LEU A 53 -2.75 -2.26 4.97
N ILE A 54 -2.15 -2.40 6.16
CA ILE A 54 -1.25 -1.39 6.70
C ILE A 54 -0.02 -1.22 5.80
N THR A 55 0.68 -2.31 5.51
CA THR A 55 1.85 -2.27 4.63
C THR A 55 1.50 -1.92 3.18
N GLY A 56 0.31 -2.31 2.72
CA GLY A 56 -0.22 -2.01 1.40
C GLY A 56 -0.52 -0.53 1.18
N ILE A 57 -1.04 0.20 2.17
CA ILE A 57 -1.27 1.66 2.07
C ILE A 57 0.06 2.41 1.89
N ALA A 58 1.09 2.08 2.67
CA ALA A 58 2.41 2.67 2.52
C ALA A 58 3.01 2.41 1.13
N HIS A 59 2.89 1.17 0.64
CA HIS A 59 3.32 0.82 -0.72
C HIS A 59 2.47 1.45 -1.82
N TYR A 60 1.18 1.68 -1.59
CA TYR A 60 0.30 2.39 -2.51
C TYR A 60 0.78 3.83 -2.71
N VAL A 61 1.15 4.55 -1.64
CA VAL A 61 1.66 5.93 -1.76
C VAL A 61 2.95 5.96 -2.60
N ARG A 62 3.87 5.04 -2.34
CA ARG A 62 5.08 4.86 -3.15
C ARG A 62 4.76 4.56 -4.62
N LEU A 63 3.75 3.72 -4.87
CA LEU A 63 3.30 3.38 -6.22
C LEU A 63 2.71 4.61 -6.94
N GLN A 64 1.83 5.38 -6.30
CA GLN A 64 1.23 6.59 -6.88
C GLN A 64 2.27 7.68 -7.15
N ALA A 65 3.28 7.78 -6.31
CA ALA A 65 4.43 8.67 -6.53
C ALA A 65 5.36 8.21 -7.67
N ARG A 66 5.00 7.14 -8.39
CA ARG A 66 5.76 6.56 -9.53
C ARG A 66 7.15 6.03 -9.14
N TYR A 67 7.34 5.71 -7.85
CA TYR A 67 8.54 5.09 -7.28
C TYR A 67 8.35 3.62 -6.87
N GLY A 68 7.16 3.05 -7.12
CA GLY A 68 6.94 1.61 -6.98
C GLY A 68 7.95 0.84 -7.85
N THR A 69 8.39 -0.33 -7.39
CA THR A 69 9.12 -1.28 -8.24
C THR A 69 8.09 -1.93 -9.17
N PRO A 70 7.96 -1.50 -10.43
CA PRO A 70 6.86 -1.92 -11.30
C PRO A 70 6.90 -3.43 -11.60
N GLU A 71 8.05 -4.06 -11.40
CA GLU A 71 8.41 -5.39 -11.89
C GLU A 71 8.03 -6.56 -10.98
N LYS A 72 7.73 -6.33 -9.68
CA LYS A 72 7.57 -7.47 -8.74
C LYS A 72 6.15 -8.02 -8.61
N VAL A 73 5.13 -7.18 -8.82
CA VAL A 73 3.72 -7.60 -8.70
C VAL A 73 2.92 -6.91 -9.79
N LYS A 74 2.33 -7.70 -10.68
CA LYS A 74 1.45 -7.22 -11.75
C LYS A 74 0.03 -6.99 -11.22
N PRO A 75 -0.75 -6.09 -11.84
CA PRO A 75 -2.17 -6.01 -11.54
C PRO A 75 -2.85 -7.38 -11.70
N GLY A 76 -3.67 -7.78 -10.73
CA GLY A 76 -4.38 -9.06 -10.74
C GLY A 76 -3.63 -10.22 -10.09
N GLU A 77 -2.34 -10.07 -9.76
CA GLU A 77 -1.59 -11.10 -9.04
C GLU A 77 -1.98 -11.18 -7.55
N GLY A 78 -1.70 -12.34 -6.94
CA GLY A 78 -2.05 -12.65 -5.55
C GLY A 78 -3.40 -13.36 -5.43
N GLU A 79 -3.58 -14.04 -4.30
CA GLU A 79 -4.74 -14.86 -3.94
C GLU A 79 -5.73 -14.11 -3.04
N ARG A 80 -5.23 -13.15 -2.23
CA ARG A 80 -6.04 -12.37 -1.29
C ARG A 80 -5.73 -10.88 -1.37
N TRP A 81 -6.74 -10.04 -1.15
CA TRP A 81 -6.64 -8.59 -1.33
C TRP A 81 -5.62 -7.91 -0.38
N ASP A 82 -5.45 -8.44 0.82
CA ASP A 82 -4.46 -8.03 1.83
C ASP A 82 -3.20 -8.93 1.83
N GLN A 83 -2.91 -9.63 0.73
CA GLN A 83 -1.73 -10.50 0.64
C GLN A 83 -0.43 -9.70 0.47
N GLY A 84 0.08 -9.17 1.58
CA GLY A 84 1.34 -8.45 1.60
C GLY A 84 1.32 -7.16 0.78
N ASN A 85 2.40 -6.39 0.92
CA ASN A 85 2.40 -4.99 0.52
C ASN A 85 2.18 -4.73 -0.98
N GLY A 86 2.75 -5.54 -1.87
CA GLY A 86 2.73 -5.33 -3.31
C GLY A 86 1.37 -5.59 -3.93
N VAL A 87 0.77 -6.75 -3.61
CA VAL A 87 -0.57 -7.14 -4.07
C VAL A 87 -1.59 -6.12 -3.55
N THR A 88 -1.55 -5.83 -2.25
CA THR A 88 -2.50 -4.91 -1.64
C THR A 88 -2.35 -3.49 -2.18
N ALA A 89 -1.14 -3.00 -2.42
CA ALA A 89 -0.95 -1.69 -3.05
C ALA A 89 -1.57 -1.59 -4.46
N ARG A 90 -1.48 -2.66 -5.26
CA ARG A 90 -2.11 -2.73 -6.59
C ARG A 90 -3.63 -2.78 -6.48
N PHE A 91 -4.17 -3.54 -5.53
CA PHE A 91 -5.60 -3.59 -5.25
C PHE A 91 -6.15 -2.24 -4.77
N LEU A 92 -5.46 -1.58 -3.84
CA LEU A 92 -5.82 -0.24 -3.36
C LEU A 92 -5.74 0.80 -4.49
N SER A 93 -4.81 0.64 -5.43
CA SER A 93 -4.78 1.46 -6.64
C SER A 93 -6.01 1.29 -7.52
N TYR A 94 -6.56 0.08 -7.61
CA TYR A 94 -7.81 -0.16 -8.30
C TYR A 94 -9.01 0.42 -7.52
N CYS A 95 -9.07 0.23 -6.20
CA CYS A 95 -10.11 0.83 -5.36
C CYS A 95 -10.16 2.35 -5.51
N ASN A 96 -8.99 3.01 -5.59
CA ASN A 96 -8.92 4.45 -5.81
C ASN A 96 -9.29 4.89 -7.23
N GLN A 97 -9.24 4.00 -8.22
CA GLN A 97 -9.80 4.25 -9.56
C GLN A 97 -11.34 4.15 -9.55
N LEU A 98 -11.91 3.25 -8.74
CA LEU A 98 -13.36 3.15 -8.57
C LEU A 98 -13.92 4.37 -7.84
N ARG A 99 -13.20 4.87 -6.83
CA ARG A 99 -13.55 6.09 -6.11
C ARG A 99 -12.29 6.87 -5.76
N SER A 100 -12.14 8.04 -6.36
CA SER A 100 -11.07 8.97 -6.02
C SER A 100 -11.09 9.28 -4.51
N GLY A 101 -9.93 9.23 -3.86
CA GLY A 101 -9.78 9.47 -2.42
C GLY A 101 -10.05 8.26 -1.54
N PHE A 102 -10.35 7.07 -2.10
CA PHE A 102 -10.61 5.85 -1.34
C PHE A 102 -9.56 5.57 -0.26
N VAL A 103 -8.27 5.61 -0.61
CA VAL A 103 -7.19 5.27 0.33
C VAL A 103 -7.09 6.29 1.47
N ALA A 104 -7.28 7.58 1.17
CA ALA A 104 -7.26 8.63 2.17
C ALA A 104 -8.42 8.49 3.16
N ASP A 105 -9.61 8.15 2.66
CA ASP A 105 -10.79 7.93 3.50
C ASP A 105 -10.72 6.63 4.30
N MET A 106 -10.15 5.57 3.72
CA MET A 106 -9.82 4.33 4.44
C MET A 106 -8.89 4.65 5.62
N ASN A 107 -7.79 5.38 5.37
CA ASN A 107 -6.88 5.80 6.44
C ASN A 107 -7.58 6.60 7.54
N ARG A 108 -8.50 7.50 7.18
CA ARG A 108 -9.28 8.26 8.17
C ARG A 108 -10.16 7.34 9.03
N LYS A 109 -10.80 6.34 8.43
CA LYS A 109 -11.61 5.35 9.17
C LYS A 109 -10.77 4.49 10.11
N LEU A 110 -9.55 4.12 9.71
CA LEU A 110 -8.60 3.37 10.56
C LEU A 110 -8.27 4.05 11.90
N LYS A 111 -8.51 5.35 12.04
CA LYS A 111 -8.41 6.05 13.34
C LYS A 111 -9.33 5.43 14.42
N HIS A 112 -10.44 4.83 14.02
CA HIS A 112 -11.51 4.38 14.90
C HIS A 112 -11.63 2.85 15.01
N GLY A 113 -10.70 2.09 14.43
CA GLY A 113 -10.76 0.63 14.37
C GLY A 113 -10.72 0.13 12.93
N TYR A 114 -10.92 -1.17 12.75
CA TYR A 114 -10.99 -1.80 11.43
C TYR A 114 -12.18 -2.75 11.30
N THR A 115 -12.83 -2.72 10.14
CA THR A 115 -13.76 -3.75 9.67
C THR A 115 -13.75 -3.77 8.15
N ASP A 116 -13.91 -4.95 7.55
CA ASP A 116 -14.08 -5.12 6.10
C ASP A 116 -15.32 -4.34 5.58
N GLY A 117 -16.28 -4.02 6.45
CA GLY A 117 -17.42 -3.16 6.14
C GLY A 117 -17.04 -1.77 5.62
N TYR A 118 -15.81 -1.29 5.85
CA TYR A 118 -15.36 -0.01 5.29
C TYR A 118 -15.30 -0.01 3.76
N PHE A 119 -15.07 -1.17 3.13
CA PHE A 119 -15.17 -1.29 1.68
C PHE A 119 -16.61 -1.07 1.21
N LEU A 120 -17.59 -1.64 1.93
CA LEU A 120 -19.00 -1.42 1.65
C LEU A 120 -19.39 0.05 1.85
N ASP A 121 -18.93 0.69 2.91
CA ASP A 121 -19.21 2.12 3.15
C ASP A 121 -18.68 3.00 2.02
N LEU A 122 -17.43 2.77 1.61
CA LEU A 122 -16.68 3.64 0.70
C LEU A 122 -16.97 3.34 -0.77
N LEU A 123 -17.14 2.07 -1.14
CA LEU A 123 -17.31 1.64 -2.54
C LEU A 123 -18.72 1.10 -2.84
N LYS A 124 -19.60 1.05 -1.83
CA LYS A 124 -20.94 0.44 -1.93
C LYS A 124 -20.90 -1.03 -2.34
N MET A 125 -19.80 -1.70 -2.02
CA MET A 125 -19.55 -3.09 -2.37
C MET A 125 -18.66 -3.78 -1.32
N PRO A 126 -18.98 -5.01 -0.88
CA PRO A 126 -18.13 -5.77 0.04
C PRO A 126 -16.74 -6.04 -0.55
N VAL A 127 -15.71 -6.15 0.31
CA VAL A 127 -14.31 -6.31 -0.14
C VAL A 127 -14.11 -7.51 -1.05
N ASP A 128 -14.78 -8.63 -0.78
CA ASP A 128 -14.68 -9.86 -1.59
C ASP A 128 -15.18 -9.65 -3.02
N HIS A 129 -16.25 -8.87 -3.20
CA HIS A 129 -16.77 -8.53 -4.52
C HIS A 129 -15.84 -7.54 -5.23
N VAL A 130 -15.28 -6.56 -4.51
CA VAL A 130 -14.29 -5.63 -5.09
C VAL A 130 -13.04 -6.39 -5.53
N TRP A 131 -12.59 -7.36 -4.74
CA TRP A 131 -11.47 -8.24 -5.07
C TRP A 131 -11.77 -9.13 -6.28
N ALA A 132 -12.93 -9.76 -6.34
CA ALA A 132 -13.35 -10.55 -7.50
C ALA A 132 -13.38 -9.70 -8.78
N ASN A 133 -13.92 -8.48 -8.71
CA ASN A 133 -13.93 -7.54 -9.84
C ASN A 133 -12.53 -7.09 -10.26
N TYR A 134 -11.64 -6.86 -9.28
CA TYR A 134 -10.24 -6.58 -9.54
C TYR A 134 -9.58 -7.74 -10.29
N LYS A 135 -9.77 -8.97 -9.82
CA LYS A 135 -9.24 -10.18 -10.46
C LYS A 135 -9.80 -10.32 -11.87
N ALA A 136 -11.12 -10.23 -12.05
CA ALA A 136 -11.75 -10.29 -13.37
C ALA A 136 -11.19 -9.25 -14.36
N LYS A 137 -10.96 -8.00 -13.91
CA LYS A 137 -10.39 -6.93 -14.76
C LYS A 137 -9.00 -7.25 -15.30
N TYR A 138 -8.19 -8.01 -14.55
CA TYR A 138 -6.78 -8.24 -14.86
C TYR A 138 -6.44 -9.71 -15.21
N HIS A 139 -7.37 -10.65 -15.06
CA HIS A 139 -7.19 -12.06 -15.46
C HIS A 139 -7.35 -12.32 -16.97
N TYR A 140 -7.92 -11.39 -17.74
CA TYR A 140 -8.11 -11.53 -19.20
C TYR A 140 -6.95 -10.93 -20.03
N LYS A 141 -5.72 -10.88 -19.51
CA LYS A 141 -4.56 -10.34 -20.24
C LYS A 141 -3.30 -11.17 -20.06
#